data_AF-A0A9C9SCP8-F1
#
_entry.id   AF-A0A9C9SCP8-F1
#
_cell.length_a   1.000
_cell.length_b   1.000
_cell.length_c   1.000
_cell.angle_alpha   90.00
_cell.angle_beta   90.00
_cell.angle_gamma   90.00
#
_symmetry.space_group_name_H-M   'P 1'
#
loop_
_entity.id
_entity.type
_entity.pdbx_description
1 polymer ?
#
loop_
_entity_poly.entity_id
_entity_poly.type
_entity_poly.pdbx_seq_one_letter_code
_entity_poly.pdbx_strand_id
1 'polypeptide(L)'
;MIFLYPVLILLLFPADSAGLVLLSLGGFWVLWRHGKEGPAHREEKLFYFALSAFFLAALLTTLLGGIDEEGMKKLNKFLHLLLTIPAYLFLRRVGVSLAALWYGLAAGAVVAALTALYEVWGQPVGFRASGVTHPIIFGDLALAMGIMALAGIGWFSSRARRMALLPIVAAVCGLLASLLSHARGGWVAIPFLMLIFVWFARAHINARLRWSAVLLPVALLVAAFLIPATGVKSTIERTTNNLSGYFHSDITDKVRETSVGSRFEMWLAAWQIFRENPLFGVGWGHYKEQAQLLVDAGIRNRSAADWGHPHNQFMSALANGGIVAYGALLLLFLIPAALFAGAIRRDEGADAQRLALAGLLLITAYACFGFSEAILERNRPASFFAFYLAVLFAALRLQQQRERSSPVERKQSLAAIIIAQDEADRIEPCLRSVAGWADEIIVLDSGSTDGTVEIARRYTDKVFQTDWPGYGPQKQRALEKAGCDWVLSIDADEQVTPELRRDIDAA
;
A
#
# COMPACT_ATOMS: atom_id res chain seq x y z
N MET A 1 3.43 -19.89 -2.31
CA MET A 1 4.39 -18.81 -2.01
C MET A 1 3.84 -17.76 -1.06
N ILE A 2 2.73 -17.06 -1.36
CA ILE A 2 2.17 -16.00 -0.48
C ILE A 2 1.99 -16.44 0.99
N PHE A 3 1.47 -17.65 1.22
CA PHE A 3 1.30 -18.18 2.58
C PHE A 3 2.63 -18.44 3.31
N LEU A 4 3.63 -18.99 2.63
CA LEU A 4 4.89 -19.42 3.24
C LEU A 4 5.90 -18.28 3.39
N TYR A 5 5.90 -17.32 2.47
CA TYR A 5 6.91 -16.27 2.38
C TYR A 5 7.21 -15.52 3.70
N PRO A 6 6.22 -15.07 4.50
CA PRO A 6 6.51 -14.36 5.75
C PRO A 6 7.18 -15.25 6.81
N VAL A 7 7.03 -16.57 6.75
CA VAL A 7 7.80 -17.51 7.58
C VAL A 7 9.19 -17.73 7.01
N LEU A 8 9.29 -18.00 5.70
CA LEU A 8 10.56 -18.31 5.03
C LEU A 8 11.57 -17.16 5.14
N ILE A 9 11.12 -15.92 5.03
CA ILE A 9 11.99 -14.74 5.10
C ILE A 9 12.65 -14.54 6.48
N LEU A 10 12.06 -15.11 7.54
CA LEU A 10 12.57 -15.03 8.90
C LEU A 10 13.47 -16.21 9.30
N LEU A 11 13.35 -17.35 8.61
CA LEU A 11 13.95 -18.62 9.03
C LEU A 11 14.97 -19.22 8.07
N LEU A 12 14.97 -18.88 6.78
CA LEU A 12 15.80 -19.58 5.78
C LEU A 12 16.80 -18.65 5.08
N PHE A 13 18.05 -19.10 5.04
CA PHE A 13 19.04 -18.63 4.06
C PHE A 13 19.06 -19.59 2.85
N PRO A 14 19.05 -19.12 1.59
CA PRO A 14 18.98 -17.74 1.10
C PRO A 14 17.56 -17.36 0.62
N ALA A 15 16.53 -17.56 1.44
CA ALA A 15 15.14 -17.31 1.02
C ALA A 15 14.78 -15.82 0.92
N ASP A 16 15.74 -14.92 1.15
CA ASP A 16 15.63 -13.47 1.23
C ASP A 16 14.77 -12.87 0.12
N SER A 17 14.96 -13.36 -1.12
CA SER A 17 14.30 -12.83 -2.31
C SER A 17 13.60 -13.89 -3.15
N ALA A 18 13.64 -15.16 -2.73
CA ALA A 18 13.11 -16.29 -3.49
C ALA A 18 11.62 -16.09 -3.84
N GLY A 19 10.80 -15.64 -2.88
CA GLY A 19 9.38 -15.38 -3.12
C GLY A 19 9.14 -14.33 -4.21
N LEU A 20 9.83 -13.19 -4.14
CA LEU A 20 9.70 -12.11 -5.10
C LEU A 20 10.24 -12.49 -6.49
N VAL A 21 11.40 -13.14 -6.53
CA VAL A 21 12.03 -13.59 -7.78
C VAL A 21 11.15 -14.60 -8.49
N LEU A 22 10.58 -15.59 -7.77
CA LEU A 22 9.68 -16.58 -8.37
C LEU A 22 8.43 -15.94 -8.99
N LEU A 23 7.82 -14.97 -8.30
CA LEU A 23 6.68 -14.23 -8.86
C LEU A 23 7.10 -13.39 -10.09
N SER A 24 8.29 -12.79 -10.03
CA SER A 24 8.83 -11.97 -11.12
C SER A 24 9.15 -12.79 -12.37
N LEU A 25 9.71 -13.99 -12.21
CA LEU A 25 9.93 -14.93 -13.31
C LEU A 25 8.61 -15.32 -13.99
N GLY A 26 7.56 -15.55 -13.20
CA GLY A 26 6.20 -15.73 -13.73
C GLY A 26 5.72 -14.50 -14.52
N GLY A 27 6.05 -13.30 -14.07
CA GLY A 27 5.70 -12.05 -14.73
C GLY A 27 6.40 -11.87 -16.07
N PHE A 28 7.71 -12.15 -16.12
CA PHE A 28 8.46 -12.16 -17.38
C PHE A 28 7.94 -13.21 -18.35
N TRP A 29 7.56 -14.39 -17.86
CA TRP A 29 6.93 -15.42 -18.69
C TRP A 29 5.58 -14.95 -19.26
N VAL A 30 4.75 -14.26 -18.47
CA VAL A 30 3.50 -13.66 -18.96
C VAL A 30 3.76 -12.64 -20.06
N LEU A 31 4.70 -11.72 -19.85
CA LEU A 31 5.08 -10.71 -20.85
C LEU A 31 5.61 -11.35 -22.14
N TRP A 32 6.41 -12.41 -22.03
CA TRP A 32 6.96 -13.12 -23.18
C TRP A 32 5.87 -13.87 -23.98
N ARG A 33 4.97 -14.58 -23.30
CA ARG A 33 3.95 -15.44 -23.95
C ARG A 33 2.75 -14.66 -24.50
N HIS A 34 2.33 -13.61 -23.80
CA HIS A 34 1.08 -12.90 -24.11
C HIS A 34 1.30 -11.47 -24.61
N GLY A 35 2.55 -11.00 -24.70
CA GLY A 35 2.87 -9.63 -25.08
C GLY A 35 2.44 -8.61 -24.02
N LYS A 36 2.20 -7.37 -24.44
CA LYS A 36 1.63 -6.35 -23.55
C LYS A 36 0.19 -6.72 -23.25
N GLU A 37 -0.14 -6.96 -21.97
CA GLU A 37 -1.52 -6.84 -21.51
C GLU A 37 -2.03 -5.43 -21.90
N GLY A 38 -3.33 -5.28 -22.16
CA GLY A 38 -3.92 -4.03 -22.66
C GLY A 38 -3.50 -2.77 -21.88
N PRO A 39 -3.77 -1.55 -22.38
CA PRO A 39 -3.21 -0.32 -21.84
C PRO A 39 -3.42 -0.22 -20.32
N ALA A 40 -2.31 -0.01 -19.59
CA ALA A 40 -2.33 0.10 -18.13
C ALA A 40 -3.25 1.25 -17.68
N HIS A 41 -4.04 0.99 -16.63
CA HIS A 41 -4.90 2.01 -16.05
C HIS A 41 -4.08 3.11 -15.37
N ARG A 42 -4.71 4.26 -15.08
CA ARG A 42 -4.04 5.41 -14.45
C ARG A 42 -3.35 5.03 -13.14
N GLU A 43 -4.01 4.24 -12.30
CA GLU A 43 -3.47 3.77 -11.02
C GLU A 43 -2.24 2.87 -11.21
N GLU A 44 -2.25 2.03 -12.23
CA GLU A 44 -1.14 1.13 -12.57
C GLU A 44 0.06 1.91 -13.09
N LYS A 45 -0.17 2.92 -13.95
CA LYS A 45 0.89 3.82 -14.43
C LYS A 45 1.56 4.57 -13.28
N LEU A 46 0.76 5.08 -12.33
CA LEU A 46 1.28 5.72 -11.13
C LEU A 46 2.08 4.74 -10.25
N PHE A 47 1.59 3.52 -10.09
CA PHE A 47 2.28 2.46 -9.36
C PHE A 47 3.63 2.10 -10.00
N TYR A 48 3.67 1.91 -11.32
CA TYR A 48 4.92 1.63 -12.06
C TYR A 48 5.89 2.79 -11.98
N PHE A 49 5.39 4.02 -12.09
CA PHE A 49 6.20 5.23 -11.95
C PHE A 49 6.83 5.31 -10.56
N ALA A 50 6.07 5.09 -9.49
CA ALA A 50 6.58 5.15 -8.12
C ALA A 50 7.73 4.15 -7.88
N LEU A 51 7.60 2.92 -8.39
CA LEU A 51 8.62 1.87 -8.29
C LEU A 51 9.85 2.16 -9.14
N SER A 52 9.64 2.66 -10.36
CA SER A 52 10.72 2.87 -11.32
C SER A 52 11.50 4.16 -11.04
N ALA A 53 10.83 5.22 -10.59
CA ALA A 53 11.43 6.52 -10.35
C ALA A 53 12.57 6.44 -9.32
N PHE A 54 12.38 5.71 -8.22
CA PHE A 54 13.42 5.57 -7.20
C PHE A 54 14.62 4.76 -7.69
N PHE A 55 14.38 3.63 -8.39
CA PHE A 55 15.48 2.86 -8.97
C PHE A 55 16.25 3.67 -10.02
N LEU A 56 15.55 4.37 -10.92
CA LEU A 56 16.18 5.19 -11.97
C LEU A 56 16.95 6.36 -11.38
N ALA A 57 16.41 7.02 -10.35
CA ALA A 57 17.13 8.06 -9.61
C ALA A 57 18.39 7.49 -8.95
N ALA A 58 18.29 6.33 -8.29
CA ALA A 58 19.45 5.68 -7.68
C ALA A 58 20.49 5.26 -8.71
N LEU A 59 20.08 4.68 -9.84
CA LEU A 59 20.97 4.32 -10.94
C LEU A 59 21.68 5.56 -11.49
N LEU A 60 20.94 6.63 -11.77
CA LEU A 60 21.50 7.88 -12.26
C LEU A 60 22.55 8.44 -11.29
N THR A 61 22.25 8.51 -10.00
CA THR A 61 23.18 9.09 -9.01
C THR A 61 24.39 8.21 -8.79
N THR A 62 24.27 6.88 -8.85
CA THR A 62 25.44 5.98 -8.87
C THR A 62 26.30 6.19 -10.11
N LEU A 63 25.69 6.31 -11.30
CA LEU A 63 26.45 6.55 -12.54
C LEU A 63 27.22 7.88 -12.48
N LEU A 64 26.60 8.93 -11.92
CA LEU A 64 27.24 10.24 -11.79
C LEU A 64 28.31 10.28 -10.70
N GLY A 65 28.12 9.57 -9.58
CA GLY A 65 29.09 9.50 -8.48
C GLY A 65 30.25 8.53 -8.72
N GLY A 66 30.18 7.70 -9.75
CA GLY A 66 31.14 6.62 -10.03
C GLY A 66 30.60 5.26 -9.60
N ILE A 67 30.89 4.22 -10.39
CA ILE A 67 30.44 2.86 -10.11
C ILE A 67 31.54 2.13 -9.34
N ASP A 68 31.22 1.72 -8.12
CA ASP A 68 32.06 0.86 -7.29
C ASP A 68 31.29 -0.41 -6.83
N GLU A 69 31.97 -1.27 -6.08
CA GLU A 69 31.37 -2.52 -5.59
C GLU A 69 30.21 -2.26 -4.61
N GLU A 70 30.33 -1.26 -3.73
CA GLU A 70 29.30 -0.98 -2.73
C GLU A 70 28.05 -0.37 -3.38
N GLY A 71 28.22 0.55 -4.32
CA GLY A 71 27.14 1.13 -5.12
C GLY A 71 26.37 0.08 -5.91
N MET A 72 27.07 -0.87 -6.54
CA MET A 72 26.42 -2.00 -7.21
C MET A 72 25.65 -2.91 -6.24
N LYS A 73 26.19 -3.15 -5.04
CA LYS A 73 25.46 -3.87 -3.98
C LYS A 73 24.19 -3.13 -3.56
N LYS A 74 24.19 -1.79 -3.50
CA LYS A 74 22.98 -1.00 -3.19
C LYS A 74 21.96 -1.06 -4.33
N LEU A 75 22.40 -0.87 -5.57
CA LEU A 75 21.52 -0.97 -6.75
C LEU A 75 20.85 -2.34 -6.86
N ASN A 76 21.56 -3.43 -6.58
CA ASN A 76 20.98 -4.77 -6.56
C ASN A 76 19.86 -4.91 -5.51
N LYS A 77 19.96 -4.20 -4.38
CA LYS A 77 18.89 -4.17 -3.37
C LYS A 77 17.69 -3.38 -3.88
N PHE A 78 17.91 -2.26 -4.55
CA PHE A 78 16.82 -1.47 -5.14
C PHE A 78 16.16 -2.14 -6.34
N LEU A 79 16.85 -3.09 -7.00
CA LEU A 79 16.26 -3.90 -8.08
C LEU A 79 15.02 -4.68 -7.62
N HIS A 80 14.92 -5.04 -6.34
CA HIS A 80 13.71 -5.65 -5.77
C HIS A 80 12.47 -4.78 -5.98
N LEU A 81 12.60 -3.45 -5.94
CA LEU A 81 11.50 -2.53 -6.20
C LEU A 81 11.02 -2.62 -7.65
N LEU A 82 11.94 -2.72 -8.62
CA LEU A 82 11.57 -2.96 -10.02
C LEU A 82 10.92 -4.33 -10.23
N LEU A 83 11.41 -5.37 -9.55
CA LEU A 83 10.84 -6.73 -9.60
C LEU A 83 9.39 -6.80 -9.08
N THR A 84 8.95 -5.79 -8.33
CA THR A 84 7.53 -5.63 -7.93
C THR A 84 6.61 -5.55 -9.16
N ILE A 85 7.05 -4.94 -10.27
CA ILE A 85 6.23 -4.77 -11.48
C ILE A 85 5.91 -6.11 -12.17
N PRO A 86 6.90 -6.95 -12.57
CA PRO A 86 6.59 -8.26 -13.14
C PRO A 86 5.88 -9.17 -12.14
N ALA A 87 6.22 -9.12 -10.84
CA ALA A 87 5.49 -9.87 -9.83
C ALA A 87 4.01 -9.47 -9.77
N TYR A 88 3.69 -8.18 -9.84
CA TYR A 88 2.31 -7.67 -9.92
C TYR A 88 1.59 -8.19 -11.16
N LEU A 89 2.22 -8.15 -12.34
CA LEU A 89 1.61 -8.61 -13.59
C LEU A 89 1.24 -10.10 -13.53
N PHE A 90 2.14 -10.92 -12.98
CA PHE A 90 1.86 -12.33 -12.76
C PHE A 90 0.66 -12.56 -11.83
N LEU A 91 0.64 -11.86 -10.69
CA LEU A 91 -0.42 -11.99 -9.69
C LEU A 91 -1.78 -11.48 -10.19
N ARG A 92 -1.80 -10.44 -11.03
CA ARG A 92 -3.02 -9.96 -11.68
C ARG A 92 -3.65 -11.03 -12.56
N ARG A 93 -2.84 -11.88 -13.19
CA ARG A 93 -3.32 -12.93 -14.10
C ARG A 93 -3.69 -14.23 -13.38
N VAL A 94 -2.88 -14.67 -12.42
CA VAL A 94 -3.09 -15.92 -11.67
C VAL A 94 -4.07 -15.75 -10.52
N GLY A 95 -4.26 -14.52 -10.05
CA GLY A 95 -5.08 -14.22 -8.89
C GLY A 95 -4.30 -14.25 -7.57
N VAL A 96 -4.87 -13.60 -6.55
CA VAL A 96 -4.33 -13.59 -5.19
C VAL A 96 -5.32 -14.27 -4.25
N SER A 97 -4.87 -15.32 -3.56
CA SER A 97 -5.66 -15.96 -2.50
C SER A 97 -5.60 -15.12 -1.22
N LEU A 98 -6.75 -14.55 -0.82
CA LEU A 98 -6.88 -13.81 0.43
C LEU A 98 -6.60 -14.69 1.64
N ALA A 99 -6.99 -15.96 1.60
CA ALA A 99 -6.68 -16.91 2.66
C ALA A 99 -5.16 -17.08 2.81
N ALA A 100 -4.45 -17.28 1.69
CA ALA A 100 -2.99 -17.42 1.73
C ALA A 100 -2.32 -16.15 2.28
N LEU A 101 -2.82 -14.97 1.92
CA LEU A 101 -2.33 -13.69 2.44
C LEU A 101 -2.52 -13.58 3.96
N TRP A 102 -3.75 -13.71 4.44
CA TRP A 102 -4.08 -13.46 5.85
C TRP A 102 -3.52 -14.52 6.79
N TYR A 103 -3.68 -15.81 6.45
CA TYR A 103 -3.08 -16.87 7.25
C TYR A 103 -1.56 -16.85 7.18
N GLY A 104 -0.98 -16.46 6.04
CA GLY A 104 0.48 -16.32 5.91
C GLY A 104 1.03 -15.25 6.84
N LEU A 105 0.45 -14.05 6.82
CA LEU A 105 0.84 -12.96 7.74
C LEU A 105 0.70 -13.36 9.21
N ALA A 106 -0.41 -14.02 9.57
CA ALA A 106 -0.63 -14.50 10.94
C ALA A 106 0.40 -15.57 11.34
N ALA A 107 0.65 -16.55 10.48
CA ALA A 107 1.65 -17.59 10.72
C ALA A 107 3.05 -17.01 10.84
N GLY A 108 3.42 -16.05 9.98
CA GLY A 108 4.71 -15.35 10.05
C GLY A 108 4.94 -14.65 11.38
N ALA A 109 3.94 -13.90 11.87
CA ALA A 109 4.04 -13.20 13.14
C ALA A 109 4.11 -14.18 14.34
N VAL A 110 3.33 -15.26 14.33
CA VAL A 110 3.39 -16.31 15.36
C VAL A 110 4.75 -17.00 15.37
N VAL A 111 5.25 -17.40 14.21
CA VAL A 111 6.57 -18.02 14.08
C VAL A 111 7.67 -17.06 14.55
N ALA A 112 7.60 -15.78 14.19
CA ALA A 112 8.54 -14.77 14.68
C ALA A 112 8.56 -14.72 16.22
N ALA A 113 7.38 -14.75 16.86
CA ALA A 113 7.29 -14.77 18.31
C ALA A 113 7.91 -16.05 18.92
N LEU A 114 7.61 -17.22 18.35
CA LEU A 114 8.18 -18.49 18.80
C LEU A 114 9.70 -18.52 18.66
N THR A 115 10.23 -18.05 17.53
CA THR A 115 11.67 -17.91 17.31
C THR A 115 12.29 -16.96 18.32
N ALA A 116 11.67 -15.81 18.58
CA ALA A 116 12.17 -14.85 19.54
C ALA A 116 12.18 -15.38 20.98
N LEU A 117 11.12 -16.09 21.38
CA LEU A 117 11.04 -16.75 22.69
C LEU A 117 12.12 -17.81 22.85
N TYR A 118 12.34 -18.63 21.82
CA TYR A 118 13.38 -19.65 21.82
C TYR A 118 14.79 -19.05 21.89
N GLU A 119 15.08 -18.00 21.11
CA GLU A 119 16.41 -17.38 21.10
C GLU A 119 16.72 -16.64 22.41
N VAL A 120 15.74 -15.99 23.05
CA VAL A 120 15.96 -15.22 24.28
C VAL A 120 15.93 -16.09 25.53
N TRP A 121 15.01 -17.05 25.64
CA TRP A 121 14.83 -17.84 26.86
C TRP A 121 15.15 -19.32 26.70
N GLY A 122 15.17 -19.84 25.47
CA GLY A 122 15.53 -21.23 25.19
C GLY A 122 17.04 -21.47 25.08
N GLN A 123 17.86 -20.41 25.00
CA GLN A 123 19.31 -20.51 24.89
C GLN A 123 20.03 -19.94 26.12
N PRO A 124 21.10 -20.61 26.63
CA PRO A 124 21.82 -20.16 27.83
C PRO A 124 22.45 -18.76 27.72
N VAL A 125 22.68 -18.28 26.49
CA VAL A 125 23.33 -16.98 26.18
C VAL A 125 22.39 -16.05 25.41
N GLY A 126 21.09 -16.37 25.37
CA GLY A 126 20.08 -15.61 24.64
C GLY A 126 19.90 -14.19 25.17
N PHE A 127 20.42 -13.18 24.46
CA PHE A 127 20.27 -11.77 24.87
C PHE A 127 19.16 -11.04 24.11
N ARG A 128 18.97 -11.35 22.83
CA ARG A 128 17.94 -10.74 21.98
C ARG A 128 17.66 -11.62 20.77
N ALA A 129 16.45 -11.51 20.24
CA ALA A 129 16.05 -12.20 19.03
C ALA A 129 16.67 -11.57 17.77
N SER A 130 17.22 -12.40 16.89
CA SER A 130 17.73 -12.03 15.57
C SER A 130 17.12 -12.84 14.43
N GLY A 131 16.56 -14.02 14.71
CA GLY A 131 16.28 -15.01 13.68
C GLY A 131 17.54 -15.28 12.84
N VAL A 132 17.35 -15.57 11.54
CA VAL A 132 18.48 -15.68 10.60
C VAL A 132 18.98 -14.32 10.08
N THR A 133 18.60 -13.20 10.71
CA THR A 133 18.88 -11.85 10.19
C THR A 133 19.51 -10.94 11.25
N HIS A 134 19.38 -9.63 11.08
CA HIS A 134 19.74 -8.66 12.10
C HIS A 134 18.54 -8.38 13.04
N PRO A 135 18.73 -8.26 14.36
CA PRO A 135 17.66 -8.00 15.34
C PRO A 135 16.70 -6.87 14.96
N ILE A 136 17.21 -5.75 14.44
CA ILE A 136 16.37 -4.64 13.99
C ILE A 136 15.43 -5.07 12.86
N ILE A 137 16.00 -5.72 11.83
CA ILE A 137 15.24 -6.21 10.66
C ILE A 137 14.22 -7.26 11.10
N PHE A 138 14.62 -8.20 11.96
CA PHE A 138 13.73 -9.23 12.48
C PHE A 138 12.53 -8.62 13.19
N GLY A 139 12.77 -7.67 14.11
CA GLY A 139 11.73 -7.00 14.87
C GLY A 139 10.80 -6.15 14.01
N ASP A 140 11.35 -5.41 13.04
CA ASP A 140 10.57 -4.57 12.12
C ASP A 140 9.66 -5.40 11.22
N LEU A 141 10.18 -6.51 10.67
CA LEU A 141 9.39 -7.43 9.83
C LEU A 141 8.29 -8.13 10.63
N ALA A 142 8.58 -8.61 11.84
CA ALA A 142 7.59 -9.24 12.70
C ALA A 142 6.47 -8.26 13.08
N LEU A 143 6.82 -7.01 13.39
CA LEU A 143 5.86 -5.94 13.68
C LEU A 143 4.98 -5.63 12.47
N ALA A 144 5.58 -5.50 11.28
CA ALA A 144 4.83 -5.27 10.04
C ALA A 144 3.85 -6.41 9.75
N MET A 145 4.27 -7.68 9.87
CA MET A 145 3.38 -8.84 9.68
C MET A 145 2.20 -8.83 10.65
N GLY A 146 2.47 -8.62 11.95
CA GLY A 146 1.44 -8.60 12.98
C GLY A 146 0.42 -7.49 12.78
N ILE A 147 0.88 -6.27 12.46
CA ILE A 147 -0.01 -5.12 12.23
C ILE A 147 -0.79 -5.27 10.93
N MET A 148 -0.17 -5.75 9.85
CA MET A 148 -0.88 -6.02 8.60
C MET A 148 -1.96 -7.10 8.79
N ALA A 149 -1.72 -8.13 9.61
CA ALA A 149 -2.74 -9.13 9.91
C ALA A 149 -4.01 -8.54 10.57
N LEU A 150 -3.89 -7.46 11.36
CA LEU A 150 -5.05 -6.77 11.94
C LEU A 150 -6.02 -6.21 10.89
N ALA A 151 -5.53 -5.80 9.72
CA ALA A 151 -6.39 -5.35 8.63
C ALA A 151 -7.34 -6.46 8.14
N GLY A 152 -6.96 -7.74 8.33
CA GLY A 152 -7.75 -8.91 7.99
C GLY A 152 -8.83 -9.29 9.01
N ILE A 153 -9.01 -8.57 10.14
CA ILE A 153 -10.00 -8.91 11.18
C ILE A 153 -11.39 -9.16 10.59
N GLY A 154 -11.85 -8.26 9.72
CA GLY A 154 -13.16 -8.37 9.07
C GLY A 154 -13.32 -9.63 8.21
N TRP A 155 -12.23 -10.07 7.57
CA TRP A 155 -12.21 -11.26 6.70
C TRP A 155 -12.29 -12.56 7.49
N PHE A 156 -11.72 -12.59 8.69
CA PHE A 156 -11.85 -13.71 9.61
C PHE A 156 -13.24 -13.74 10.27
N SER A 157 -13.71 -12.59 10.75
CA SER A 157 -15.01 -12.51 11.43
C SER A 157 -16.19 -12.85 10.53
N SER A 158 -16.09 -12.61 9.22
CA SER A 158 -17.13 -12.98 8.25
C SER A 158 -17.24 -14.49 8.02
N ARG A 159 -16.22 -15.28 8.40
CA ARG A 159 -16.25 -16.75 8.36
C ARG A 159 -16.73 -17.35 9.67
N ALA A 160 -16.15 -16.91 10.78
CA ALA A 160 -16.64 -17.21 12.11
C ALA A 160 -16.17 -16.13 13.09
N ARG A 161 -17.08 -15.66 13.96
CA ARG A 161 -16.79 -14.57 14.90
C ARG A 161 -15.56 -14.84 15.79
N ARG A 162 -15.34 -16.09 16.19
CA ARG A 162 -14.19 -16.51 17.00
C ARG A 162 -12.85 -16.39 16.27
N MET A 163 -12.84 -16.47 14.93
CA MET A 163 -11.61 -16.36 14.14
C MET A 163 -11.04 -14.94 14.13
N ALA A 164 -11.81 -13.92 14.56
CA ALA A 164 -11.29 -12.58 14.77
C ALA A 164 -10.14 -12.52 15.81
N LEU A 165 -10.01 -13.54 16.66
CA LEU A 165 -8.90 -13.66 17.61
C LEU A 165 -7.56 -13.92 16.92
N LEU A 166 -7.55 -14.60 15.78
CA LEU A 166 -6.30 -14.96 15.08
C LEU A 166 -5.44 -13.73 14.71
N PRO A 167 -5.95 -12.70 14.02
CA PRO A 167 -5.18 -11.51 13.72
C PRO A 167 -4.80 -10.68 14.96
N ILE A 168 -5.60 -10.73 16.03
CA ILE A 168 -5.25 -10.10 17.31
C ILE A 168 -4.04 -10.81 17.93
N VAL A 169 -4.06 -12.14 17.99
CA VAL A 169 -2.93 -12.96 18.45
C VAL A 169 -1.70 -12.70 17.58
N ALA A 170 -1.86 -12.66 16.25
CA ALA A 170 -0.76 -12.34 15.33
C ALA A 170 -0.13 -10.97 15.62
N ALA A 171 -0.93 -9.94 15.91
CA ALA A 171 -0.42 -8.62 16.27
C ALA A 171 0.35 -8.63 17.59
N VAL A 172 -0.17 -9.32 18.61
CA VAL A 172 0.51 -9.50 19.89
C VAL A 172 1.82 -10.26 19.70
N CYS A 173 1.83 -11.32 18.91
CA CYS A 173 3.03 -12.08 18.56
C CYS A 173 4.07 -11.22 17.81
N GLY A 174 3.64 -10.43 16.82
CA GLY A 174 4.53 -9.52 16.08
C GLY A 174 5.15 -8.45 16.99
N LEU A 175 4.36 -7.87 17.90
CA LEU A 175 4.84 -6.92 18.92
C LEU A 175 5.82 -7.59 19.90
N LEU A 176 5.52 -8.82 20.36
CA LEU A 176 6.39 -9.58 21.26
C LEU A 176 7.73 -9.91 20.61
N ALA A 177 7.73 -10.38 19.36
CA ALA A 177 8.94 -10.65 18.60
C ALA A 177 9.79 -9.38 18.42
N SER A 178 9.14 -8.26 18.09
CA SER A 178 9.78 -6.94 18.01
C SER A 178 10.38 -6.51 19.35
N LEU A 179 9.67 -6.69 20.47
CA LEU A 179 10.17 -6.40 21.81
C LEU A 179 11.43 -7.20 22.15
N LEU A 180 11.36 -8.53 21.96
CA LEU A 180 12.42 -9.47 22.29
C LEU A 180 13.66 -9.31 21.39
N SER A 181 13.52 -8.69 20.22
CA SER A 181 14.65 -8.31 19.36
C SER A 181 15.40 -7.06 19.84
N HIS A 182 14.83 -6.33 20.82
CA HIS A 182 15.29 -5.01 21.24
C HIS A 182 15.32 -3.95 20.12
N ALA A 183 14.56 -4.15 19.03
CA ALA A 183 14.41 -3.22 17.92
C ALA A 183 13.45 -2.05 18.24
N ARG A 184 13.77 -1.27 19.28
CA ARG A 184 12.90 -0.19 19.79
C ARG A 184 12.72 0.98 18.81
N GLY A 185 13.56 1.09 17.79
CA GLY A 185 13.47 2.13 16.74
C GLY A 185 12.17 2.03 15.93
N GLY A 186 11.76 0.80 15.57
CA GLY A 186 10.54 0.57 14.81
C GLY A 186 9.25 0.89 15.56
N TRP A 187 9.31 1.06 16.88
CA TRP A 187 8.14 1.34 17.73
C TRP A 187 7.61 2.75 17.56
N VAL A 188 8.44 3.66 17.03
CA VAL A 188 8.00 4.98 16.58
C VAL A 188 6.86 4.87 15.57
N ALA A 189 6.76 3.75 14.83
CA ALA A 189 5.66 3.51 13.91
C ALA A 189 4.30 3.28 14.61
N ILE A 190 4.28 2.74 15.83
CA ILE A 190 3.05 2.27 16.49
C ILE A 190 1.98 3.37 16.61
N PRO A 191 2.28 4.60 17.09
CA PRO A 191 1.28 5.67 17.14
C PRO A 191 0.67 6.00 15.78
N PHE A 192 1.49 6.09 14.72
CA PHE A 192 1.01 6.40 13.37
C PHE A 192 0.15 5.26 12.80
N LEU A 193 0.56 4.02 13.02
CA LEU A 193 -0.19 2.83 12.61
C LEU A 193 -1.54 2.73 13.35
N MET A 194 -1.56 3.06 14.64
CA MET A 194 -2.81 3.14 15.43
C MET A 194 -3.72 4.25 14.93
N LEU A 195 -3.20 5.44 14.60
CA LEU A 195 -4.00 6.53 14.03
C LEU A 195 -4.66 6.13 12.72
N ILE A 196 -3.95 5.43 11.83
CA ILE A 196 -4.52 4.89 10.59
C ILE A 196 -5.63 3.87 10.88
N PHE A 197 -5.38 2.96 11.84
CA PHE A 197 -6.37 1.96 12.20
C PHE A 197 -7.64 2.58 12.80
N VAL A 198 -7.50 3.59 13.66
CA VAL A 198 -8.63 4.34 14.25
C VAL A 198 -9.37 5.16 13.19
N TRP A 199 -8.64 5.81 12.28
CA TRP A 199 -9.21 6.53 11.15
C TRP A 199 -10.01 5.61 10.24
N PHE A 200 -9.52 4.40 9.97
CA PHE A 200 -10.26 3.38 9.22
C PHE A 200 -11.47 2.88 10.00
N ALA A 201 -11.28 2.51 11.27
CA ALA A 201 -12.32 1.97 12.14
C ALA A 201 -13.47 2.95 12.42
N ARG A 202 -13.29 4.26 12.19
CA ARG A 202 -14.33 5.29 12.41
C ARG A 202 -15.62 5.04 11.63
N ALA A 203 -15.54 4.38 10.48
CA ALA A 203 -16.68 4.07 9.63
C ALA A 203 -17.38 2.76 10.05
N HIS A 204 -16.72 1.90 10.84
CA HIS A 204 -17.18 0.53 11.10
C HIS A 204 -17.44 0.21 12.57
N ILE A 205 -16.92 1.01 13.50
CA ILE A 205 -16.94 0.73 14.94
C ILE A 205 -17.34 1.97 15.75
N ASN A 206 -18.12 1.76 16.82
CA ASN A 206 -18.58 2.84 17.70
C ASN A 206 -17.43 3.57 18.43
N ALA A 207 -17.68 4.80 18.89
CA ALA A 207 -16.65 5.65 19.51
C ALA A 207 -15.98 5.02 20.74
N ARG A 208 -16.74 4.31 21.59
CA ARG A 208 -16.24 3.70 22.82
C ARG A 208 -15.17 2.64 22.51
N LEU A 209 -15.45 1.73 21.58
CA LEU A 209 -14.52 0.65 21.24
C LEU A 209 -13.28 1.16 20.49
N ARG A 210 -13.42 2.25 19.72
CA ARG A 210 -12.28 2.96 19.11
C ARG A 210 -11.34 3.56 20.15
N TRP A 211 -11.88 4.28 21.13
CA TRP A 211 -11.07 4.86 22.20
C TRP A 211 -10.42 3.79 23.09
N SER A 212 -11.10 2.68 23.39
CA SER A 212 -10.46 1.58 24.14
C SER A 212 -9.29 0.94 23.39
N ALA A 213 -9.34 0.86 22.06
CA ALA A 213 -8.24 0.32 21.25
C ALA A 213 -6.99 1.20 21.26
N VAL A 214 -7.12 2.50 21.60
CA VAL A 214 -6.00 3.45 21.78
C VAL A 214 -5.57 3.51 23.24
N LEU A 215 -6.53 3.67 24.15
CA LEU A 215 -6.27 3.87 25.57
C LEU A 215 -5.64 2.64 26.23
N LEU A 216 -5.97 1.43 25.79
CA LEU A 216 -5.40 0.21 26.37
C LEU A 216 -3.88 0.09 26.12
N PRO A 217 -3.37 0.20 24.88
CA PRO A 217 -1.93 0.25 24.63
C PRO A 217 -1.22 1.40 25.36
N VAL A 218 -1.83 2.58 25.40
CA VAL A 218 -1.27 3.73 26.14
C VAL A 218 -1.19 3.43 27.64
N ALA A 219 -2.25 2.86 28.23
CA ALA A 219 -2.26 2.45 29.63
C ALA A 219 -1.20 1.38 29.93
N LEU A 220 -0.98 0.43 29.01
CA LEU A 220 0.08 -0.57 29.13
C LEU A 220 1.48 0.07 29.08
N LEU A 221 1.71 1.05 28.21
CA LEU A 221 2.97 1.81 28.16
C LEU A 221 3.20 2.62 29.43
N VAL A 222 2.16 3.27 29.96
CA VAL A 222 2.22 4.01 31.23
C VAL A 222 2.49 3.06 32.39
N ALA A 223 1.80 1.92 32.46
CA ALA A 223 2.06 0.89 33.47
C ALA A 223 3.50 0.37 33.36
N ALA A 224 3.98 0.12 32.15
CA ALA A 224 5.37 -0.28 31.92
C ALA A 224 6.36 0.79 32.40
N PHE A 225 6.08 2.08 32.22
CA PHE A 225 6.90 3.16 32.75
C PHE A 225 6.91 3.21 34.29
N LEU A 226 5.76 3.01 34.93
CA LEU A 226 5.60 3.13 36.37
C LEU A 226 6.16 1.93 37.16
N ILE A 227 6.20 0.74 36.57
CA ILE A 227 6.70 -0.49 37.21
C ILE A 227 8.24 -0.56 37.07
N PRO A 228 9.03 -0.42 38.14
CA PRO A 228 10.50 -0.36 38.05
C PRO A 228 11.13 -1.62 37.43
N ALA A 229 10.52 -2.79 37.65
CA ALA A 229 10.99 -4.08 37.15
C ALA A 229 11.03 -4.18 35.61
N THR A 230 10.33 -3.30 34.89
CA THR A 230 10.32 -3.30 33.42
C THR A 230 11.58 -2.67 32.82
N GLY A 231 12.34 -1.88 33.59
CA GLY A 231 13.51 -1.14 33.11
C GLY A 231 13.21 -0.02 32.10
N VAL A 232 11.93 0.33 31.88
CA VAL A 232 11.56 1.40 30.93
C VAL A 232 12.03 2.77 31.45
N LYS A 233 11.77 3.07 32.72
CA LYS A 233 12.20 4.33 33.35
C LYS A 233 13.72 4.51 33.29
N SER A 234 14.48 3.48 33.67
CA SER A 234 15.95 3.52 33.63
C SER A 234 16.52 3.61 32.20
N THR A 235 15.83 3.03 31.21
CA THR A 235 16.15 3.24 29.79
C THR A 235 15.98 4.70 29.39
N ILE A 236 14.85 5.32 29.77
CA ILE A 236 14.57 6.73 29.45
C ILE A 236 15.64 7.62 30.09
N GLU A 237 15.91 7.44 31.39
CA GLU A 237 16.96 8.19 32.10
C GLU A 237 18.33 8.04 31.44
N ARG A 238 18.73 6.80 31.07
CA ARG A 238 19.99 6.56 30.34
C ARG A 238 20.01 7.28 29.00
N THR A 239 18.90 7.28 28.27
CA THR A 239 18.79 7.94 26.97
C THR A 239 18.91 9.45 27.11
N THR A 240 18.23 10.04 28.10
CA THR A 240 18.31 11.47 28.42
C THR A 240 19.73 11.87 28.84
N ASN A 241 20.38 11.04 29.66
CA ASN A 241 21.77 11.27 30.08
C ASN A 241 22.74 11.19 28.90
N ASN A 242 22.59 10.20 28.01
CA ASN A 242 23.39 10.09 26.78
C ASN A 242 23.19 11.32 25.88
N LEU A 243 21.95 11.80 25.75
CA LEU A 243 21.61 12.96 24.94
C LEU A 243 22.24 14.24 25.51
N SER A 244 22.12 14.44 26.83
CA SER A 244 22.76 15.57 27.52
C SER A 244 24.29 15.50 27.35
N GLY A 245 24.87 14.32 27.56
CA GLY A 245 26.30 14.08 27.37
C GLY A 245 26.76 14.37 25.95
N TYR A 246 25.97 14.05 24.92
CA TYR A 246 26.29 14.36 23.53
C TYR A 246 26.45 15.87 23.28
N PHE A 247 25.51 16.69 23.77
CA PHE A 247 25.54 18.14 23.55
C PHE A 247 26.60 18.89 24.37
N HIS A 248 27.10 18.29 25.44
CA HIS A 248 28.12 18.86 26.32
C HIS A 248 29.50 18.18 26.18
N SER A 249 29.68 17.33 25.17
CA SER A 249 30.94 16.63 24.90
C SER A 249 31.63 17.16 23.66
N ASP A 250 32.95 17.05 23.67
CA ASP A 250 33.81 17.36 22.52
C ASP A 250 33.68 16.28 21.44
N ILE A 251 34.07 16.63 20.22
CA ILE A 251 33.92 15.76 19.04
C ILE A 251 34.69 14.44 19.21
N THR A 252 35.80 14.42 19.95
CA THR A 252 36.62 13.23 20.18
C THR A 252 36.14 12.34 21.33
N ASP A 253 35.13 12.76 22.07
CA ASP A 253 34.71 12.06 23.28
C ASP A 253 33.93 10.78 23.00
N LYS A 254 34.28 9.70 23.71
CA LYS A 254 33.58 8.41 23.63
C LYS A 254 32.10 8.47 24.00
N VAL A 255 31.66 9.52 24.70
CA VAL A 255 30.24 9.76 25.02
C VAL A 255 29.41 9.94 23.74
N ARG A 256 30.03 10.38 22.64
CA ARG A 256 29.39 10.47 21.31
C ARG A 256 29.25 9.13 20.59
N GLU A 257 29.99 8.09 21.01
CA GLU A 257 29.95 6.74 20.43
C GLU A 257 28.82 5.85 21.01
N THR A 258 27.82 6.47 21.65
CA THR A 258 26.61 5.78 22.09
C THR A 258 25.67 5.50 20.92
N SER A 259 24.73 4.56 21.06
CA SER A 259 23.77 4.22 19.99
C SER A 259 22.90 5.40 19.51
N VAL A 260 22.72 6.43 20.34
CA VAL A 260 22.03 7.68 19.97
C VAL A 260 23.02 8.69 19.39
N GLY A 261 24.17 8.89 20.05
CA GLY A 261 25.22 9.82 19.59
C GLY A 261 25.73 9.47 18.20
N SER A 262 26.04 8.20 17.93
CA SER A 262 26.51 7.75 16.61
C SER A 262 25.48 7.98 15.51
N ARG A 263 24.18 7.85 15.80
CA ARG A 263 23.12 8.19 14.84
C ARG A 263 23.12 9.68 14.52
N PHE A 264 23.26 10.54 15.51
CA PHE A 264 23.33 11.99 15.29
C PHE A 264 24.57 12.38 14.49
N GLU A 265 25.73 11.83 14.81
CA GLU A 265 26.96 12.07 14.03
C GLU A 265 26.80 11.64 12.57
N MET A 266 26.21 10.46 12.33
CA MET A 266 25.88 9.99 10.99
C MET A 266 24.87 10.89 10.27
N TRP A 267 23.83 11.39 10.96
CA TRP A 267 22.83 12.27 10.36
C TRP A 267 23.40 13.65 10.02
N LEU A 268 24.25 14.18 10.89
CA LEU A 268 24.93 15.45 10.66
C LEU A 268 25.96 15.33 9.54
N ALA A 269 26.69 14.22 9.44
CA ALA A 269 27.55 13.93 8.31
C ALA A 269 26.75 13.83 7.01
N ALA A 270 25.65 13.06 6.99
CA ALA A 270 24.77 12.94 5.82
C ALA A 270 24.22 14.31 5.37
N TRP A 271 23.80 15.15 6.33
CA TRP A 271 23.32 16.50 6.04
C TRP A 271 24.42 17.39 5.44
N GLN A 272 25.64 17.29 5.95
CA GLN A 272 26.78 18.05 5.43
C GLN A 272 27.16 17.62 4.01
N ILE A 273 27.26 16.31 3.78
CA ILE A 273 27.49 15.73 2.45
C ILE A 273 26.43 16.20 1.45
N PHE A 274 25.15 16.20 1.86
CA PHE A 274 24.05 16.71 1.05
C PHE A 274 24.18 18.21 0.74
N ARG A 275 24.55 19.04 1.71
CA ARG A 275 24.72 20.49 1.48
C ARG A 275 25.81 20.80 0.47
N GLU A 276 26.84 19.97 0.41
CA GLU A 276 27.93 20.08 -0.56
C GLU A 276 27.51 19.53 -1.94
N ASN A 277 26.59 18.56 -1.99
CA ASN A 277 26.14 17.88 -3.21
C ASN A 277 24.59 17.82 -3.31
N PRO A 278 23.88 18.96 -3.42
CA PRO A 278 22.44 19.01 -3.18
C PRO A 278 21.57 18.35 -4.27
N LEU A 279 22.02 18.35 -5.53
CA LEU A 279 21.21 17.84 -6.64
C LEU A 279 21.29 16.31 -6.74
N PHE A 280 22.49 15.76 -6.83
CA PHE A 280 22.72 14.35 -7.13
C PHE A 280 23.40 13.56 -6.01
N GLY A 281 23.77 14.20 -4.90
CA GLY A 281 24.53 13.57 -3.83
C GLY A 281 25.91 13.09 -4.32
N VAL A 282 26.52 12.20 -3.53
CA VAL A 282 27.86 11.65 -3.81
C VAL A 282 27.84 10.31 -4.57
N GLY A 283 26.66 9.85 -4.98
CA GLY A 283 26.44 8.51 -5.52
C GLY A 283 26.30 7.45 -4.43
N TRP A 284 25.52 6.40 -4.72
CA TRP A 284 25.34 5.28 -3.79
C TRP A 284 26.62 4.48 -3.66
N GLY A 285 27.03 4.23 -2.42
CA GLY A 285 28.28 3.51 -2.08
C GLY A 285 29.29 4.40 -1.39
N HIS A 286 29.28 5.70 -1.68
CA HIS A 286 30.34 6.63 -1.25
C HIS A 286 30.07 7.35 0.08
N TYR A 287 28.92 7.15 0.73
CA TYR A 287 28.63 7.79 2.03
C TYR A 287 29.76 7.62 3.04
N LYS A 288 30.30 6.41 3.19
CA LYS A 288 31.31 6.12 4.22
C LYS A 288 32.62 6.87 3.97
N GLU A 289 33.07 6.90 2.72
CA GLU A 289 34.28 7.61 2.31
C GLU A 289 34.13 9.11 2.59
N GLN A 290 32.99 9.68 2.19
CA GLN A 290 32.71 11.10 2.40
C GLN A 290 32.55 11.46 3.87
N ALA A 291 31.92 10.58 4.66
CA ALA A 291 31.87 10.73 6.12
C ALA A 291 33.26 10.64 6.75
N GLN A 292 34.15 9.78 6.23
CA GLN A 292 35.53 9.66 6.71
C GLN A 292 36.32 10.96 6.46
N LEU A 293 36.14 11.62 5.31
CA LEU A 293 36.77 12.93 5.06
C LEU A 293 36.37 13.98 6.11
N LEU A 294 35.12 13.97 6.57
CA LEU A 294 34.65 14.87 7.63
C LEU A 294 35.24 14.52 9.01
N VAL A 295 35.49 13.23 9.26
CA VAL A 295 36.19 12.75 10.46
C VAL A 295 37.65 13.17 10.43
N ASP A 296 38.33 12.98 9.31
CA ASP A 296 39.76 13.30 9.12
C ASP A 296 40.00 14.82 9.21
N ALA A 297 39.03 15.62 8.76
CA ALA A 297 39.04 17.07 8.91
C ALA A 297 38.72 17.56 10.34
N GLY A 298 38.44 16.65 11.30
CA GLY A 298 38.07 17.00 12.67
C GLY A 298 36.69 17.64 12.82
N ILE A 299 35.84 17.56 11.79
CA ILE A 299 34.49 18.16 11.78
C ILE A 299 33.47 17.23 12.45
N ARG A 300 33.69 15.91 12.38
CA ARG A 300 32.78 14.88 12.90
C ARG A 300 33.50 13.87 13.79
N ASN A 301 32.74 13.27 14.69
CA ASN A 301 33.25 12.15 15.49
C ASN A 301 33.43 10.92 14.60
N ARG A 302 34.41 10.06 14.93
CA ARG A 302 34.70 8.79 14.24
C ARG A 302 33.45 7.97 13.92
N SER A 303 32.48 7.92 14.83
CA SER A 303 31.28 7.12 14.65
C SER A 303 30.38 7.54 13.48
N ALA A 304 30.58 8.73 12.90
CA ALA A 304 29.93 9.15 11.66
C ALA A 304 30.26 8.24 10.46
N ALA A 305 31.46 7.65 10.45
CA ALA A 305 32.01 6.87 9.35
C ALA A 305 32.11 5.36 9.65
N ASP A 306 31.60 4.88 10.79
CA ASP A 306 31.67 3.45 11.15
C ASP A 306 30.89 2.56 10.16
N TRP A 307 29.87 3.12 9.50
CA TRP A 307 28.92 2.38 8.67
C TRP A 307 28.77 2.94 7.25
N GLY A 308 28.38 2.06 6.32
CA GLY A 308 28.10 2.41 4.92
C GLY A 308 26.81 3.21 4.67
N HIS A 309 26.12 3.65 5.72
CA HIS A 309 24.89 4.44 5.63
C HIS A 309 24.59 5.12 6.98
N PRO A 310 23.79 6.21 6.99
CA PRO A 310 23.51 6.97 8.20
C PRO A 310 22.44 6.37 9.12
N HIS A 311 22.04 5.11 8.92
CA HIS A 311 20.96 4.44 9.67
C HIS A 311 19.63 5.21 9.61
N ASN A 312 19.39 5.87 8.48
CA ASN A 312 18.16 6.59 8.20
C ASN A 312 18.01 6.64 6.68
N GLN A 313 16.94 6.03 6.16
CA GLN A 313 16.67 5.90 4.74
C GLN A 313 16.56 7.24 4.03
N PHE A 314 16.01 8.26 4.71
CA PHE A 314 15.81 9.61 4.17
C PHE A 314 17.13 10.38 4.08
N MET A 315 17.93 10.35 5.15
CA MET A 315 19.26 10.95 5.17
C MET A 315 20.21 10.25 4.21
N SER A 316 20.08 8.93 4.08
CA SER A 316 20.85 8.16 3.10
C SER A 316 20.52 8.56 1.67
N ALA A 317 19.23 8.74 1.34
CA ALA A 317 18.83 9.22 0.02
C ALA A 317 19.34 10.64 -0.27
N LEU A 318 19.33 11.54 0.72
CA LEU A 318 19.89 12.89 0.58
C LEU A 318 21.40 12.87 0.33
N ALA A 319 22.17 12.15 1.15
CA ALA A 319 23.62 12.11 1.02
C ALA A 319 24.07 11.44 -0.29
N ASN A 320 23.51 10.26 -0.61
CA ASN A 320 23.95 9.47 -1.76
C ASN A 320 23.31 9.89 -3.09
N GLY A 321 22.17 10.57 -3.07
CA GLY A 321 21.41 10.85 -4.29
C GLY A 321 20.74 12.23 -4.35
N GLY A 322 21.03 13.11 -3.39
CA GLY A 322 20.54 14.48 -3.36
C GLY A 322 19.02 14.59 -3.34
N ILE A 323 18.51 15.74 -3.79
CA ILE A 323 17.06 15.98 -3.89
C ILE A 323 16.38 15.05 -4.90
N VAL A 324 17.12 14.55 -5.90
CA VAL A 324 16.59 13.65 -6.94
C VAL A 324 16.20 12.29 -6.35
N ALA A 325 17.12 11.61 -5.65
CA ALA A 325 16.80 10.33 -5.02
C ALA A 325 15.87 10.51 -3.83
N TYR A 326 16.01 11.60 -3.06
CA TYR A 326 15.10 11.90 -1.96
C TYR A 326 13.66 12.11 -2.43
N GLY A 327 13.45 12.92 -3.47
CA GLY A 327 12.14 13.13 -4.08
C GLY A 327 11.54 11.83 -4.61
N ALA A 328 12.35 11.01 -5.29
CA ALA A 328 11.91 9.71 -5.78
C ALA A 328 11.54 8.73 -4.64
N LEU A 329 12.27 8.76 -3.52
CA LEU A 329 11.95 8.00 -2.31
C LEU A 329 10.61 8.43 -1.71
N LEU A 330 10.35 9.74 -1.64
CA LEU A 330 9.05 10.25 -1.18
C LEU A 330 7.92 9.78 -2.10
N LEU A 331 8.11 9.82 -3.43
CA LEU A 331 7.12 9.32 -4.39
C LEU A 331 6.86 7.82 -4.25
N LEU A 332 7.91 7.02 -3.96
CA LEU A 332 7.80 5.58 -3.70
C LEU A 332 6.86 5.27 -2.52
N PHE A 333 6.83 6.12 -1.49
CA PHE A 333 5.90 5.95 -0.37
C PHE A 333 4.55 6.65 -0.61
N LEU A 334 4.55 7.90 -1.06
CA LEU A 334 3.35 8.74 -1.14
C LEU A 334 2.38 8.29 -2.22
N ILE A 335 2.86 7.87 -3.40
CA ILE A 335 1.97 7.45 -4.49
C ILE A 335 1.19 6.18 -4.11
N PRO A 336 1.83 5.07 -3.70
CA PRO A 336 1.08 3.89 -3.29
C PRO A 336 0.20 4.14 -2.08
N ALA A 337 0.63 4.98 -1.12
CA ALA A 337 -0.20 5.37 0.02
C ALA A 337 -1.47 6.10 -0.42
N ALA A 338 -1.36 7.03 -1.38
CA ALA A 338 -2.51 7.72 -1.95
C ALA A 338 -3.46 6.79 -2.71
N LEU A 339 -2.91 5.80 -3.45
CA LEU A 339 -3.72 4.78 -4.14
C LEU A 339 -4.52 3.93 -3.14
N PHE A 340 -3.88 3.43 -2.08
CA PHE A 340 -4.56 2.65 -1.04
C PHE A 340 -5.56 3.50 -0.25
N ALA A 341 -5.18 4.70 0.19
CA ALA A 341 -6.11 5.60 0.90
C ALA A 341 -7.30 6.01 0.01
N GLY A 342 -7.07 6.20 -1.28
CA GLY A 342 -8.12 6.44 -2.27
C GLY A 342 -9.11 5.28 -2.37
N ALA A 343 -8.62 4.05 -2.40
CA ALA A 343 -9.48 2.86 -2.41
C ALA A 343 -10.33 2.72 -1.14
N ILE A 344 -9.78 3.07 0.03
CA ILE A 344 -10.55 3.11 1.29
C ILE A 344 -11.69 4.15 1.21
N ARG A 345 -11.38 5.35 0.70
CA ARG A 345 -12.35 6.46 0.62
C ARG A 345 -13.48 6.22 -0.39
N ARG A 346 -13.23 5.45 -1.46
CA ARG A 346 -14.22 5.15 -2.49
C ARG A 346 -15.19 4.03 -2.11
N ASP A 347 -14.95 3.32 -0.99
CA ASP A 347 -15.79 2.23 -0.50
C ASP A 347 -16.09 1.15 -1.55
N GLU A 348 -15.07 0.74 -2.30
CA GLU A 348 -15.19 -0.25 -3.39
C GLU A 348 -15.24 -1.71 -2.88
N GLY A 349 -15.95 -1.95 -1.77
CA GLY A 349 -16.16 -3.28 -1.18
C GLY A 349 -15.28 -3.59 0.05
N ALA A 350 -15.82 -4.44 0.94
CA ALA A 350 -15.22 -4.70 2.25
C ALA A 350 -13.82 -5.36 2.17
N ASP A 351 -13.61 -6.29 1.23
CA ASP A 351 -12.30 -6.94 1.05
C ASP A 351 -11.29 -5.99 0.38
N ALA A 352 -11.72 -5.14 -0.55
CA ALA A 352 -10.88 -4.09 -1.14
C ALA A 352 -10.40 -3.10 -0.06
N GLN A 353 -11.30 -2.66 0.83
CA GLN A 353 -10.95 -1.80 1.96
C GLN A 353 -9.92 -2.43 2.91
N ARG A 354 -10.07 -3.71 3.25
CA ARG A 354 -9.14 -4.45 4.13
C ARG A 354 -7.75 -4.57 3.51
N LEU A 355 -7.69 -4.87 2.21
CA LEU A 355 -6.44 -4.93 1.45
C LEU A 355 -5.77 -3.56 1.38
N ALA A 356 -6.56 -2.52 1.14
CA ALA A 356 -6.05 -1.16 1.09
C ALA A 356 -5.53 -0.68 2.45
N LEU A 357 -6.20 -1.04 3.55
CA LEU A 357 -5.69 -0.80 4.89
C LEU A 357 -4.35 -1.51 5.12
N ALA A 358 -4.23 -2.80 4.76
CA ALA A 358 -2.97 -3.53 4.88
C ALA A 358 -1.83 -2.87 4.08
N GLY A 359 -2.12 -2.39 2.87
CA GLY A 359 -1.16 -1.65 2.04
C GLY A 359 -0.71 -0.34 2.68
N LEU A 360 -1.64 0.43 3.23
CA LEU A 360 -1.34 1.68 3.92
C LEU A 360 -0.53 1.46 5.22
N LEU A 361 -0.83 0.38 5.96
CA LEU A 361 -0.07 -0.02 7.14
C LEU A 361 1.36 -0.45 6.80
N LEU A 362 1.55 -1.24 5.73
CA LEU A 362 2.87 -1.62 5.24
C LEU A 362 3.73 -0.39 4.90
N ILE A 363 3.18 0.53 4.11
CA ILE A 363 3.89 1.74 3.67
C ILE A 363 4.25 2.62 4.86
N THR A 364 3.30 2.84 5.77
CA THR A 364 3.53 3.69 6.94
C THR A 364 4.57 3.06 7.88
N ALA A 365 4.51 1.74 8.08
CA ALA A 365 5.51 1.03 8.87
C ALA A 365 6.91 1.22 8.27
N TYR A 366 7.09 0.97 6.97
CA TYR A 366 8.39 1.12 6.30
C TYR A 366 8.90 2.57 6.28
N ALA A 367 8.03 3.55 6.08
CA ALA A 367 8.40 4.96 6.20
C ALA A 367 8.89 5.29 7.62
N CYS A 368 8.23 4.76 8.65
CA CYS A 368 8.65 4.96 10.05
C CYS A 368 9.97 4.22 10.36
N PHE A 369 10.12 2.98 9.93
CA PHE A 369 11.36 2.20 10.10
C PHE A 369 12.54 2.89 9.41
N GLY A 370 12.28 3.58 8.30
CA GLY A 370 13.24 4.42 7.57
C GLY A 370 13.87 5.55 8.41
N PHE A 371 13.28 5.96 9.53
CA PHE A 371 13.93 6.93 10.43
C PHE A 371 15.01 6.30 11.32
N SER A 372 14.97 4.99 11.55
CA SER A 372 15.88 4.27 12.45
C SER A 372 16.86 3.33 11.74
N GLU A 373 16.63 3.03 10.46
CA GLU A 373 17.47 2.16 9.64
C GLU A 373 17.39 2.57 8.16
N ALA A 374 18.44 2.29 7.40
CA ALA A 374 18.43 2.37 5.94
C ALA A 374 17.72 1.14 5.34
N ILE A 375 16.43 1.00 5.63
CA ILE A 375 15.70 -0.27 5.50
C ILE A 375 15.64 -0.82 4.08
N LEU A 376 15.53 0.04 3.05
CA LEU A 376 15.51 -0.38 1.64
C LEU A 376 16.90 -0.72 1.11
N GLU A 377 17.96 -0.40 1.86
CA GLU A 377 19.35 -0.78 1.55
C GLU A 377 19.75 -2.12 2.18
N ARG A 378 18.77 -2.92 2.58
CA ARG A 378 18.90 -4.27 3.12
C ARG A 378 18.09 -5.24 2.25
N ASN A 379 18.64 -6.42 1.96
CA ASN A 379 17.99 -7.41 1.07
C ASN A 379 16.59 -7.82 1.54
N ARG A 380 16.47 -8.30 2.79
CA ARG A 380 15.20 -8.85 3.31
C ARG A 380 14.09 -7.81 3.40
N PRO A 381 14.29 -6.63 4.01
CA PRO A 381 13.22 -5.63 4.04
C PRO A 381 12.84 -5.10 2.65
N ALA A 382 13.81 -4.84 1.76
CA ALA A 382 13.51 -4.40 0.40
C ALA A 382 12.66 -5.44 -0.35
N SER A 383 13.04 -6.72 -0.23
CA SER A 383 12.30 -7.85 -0.79
C SER A 383 10.90 -8.00 -0.19
N PHE A 384 10.76 -7.90 1.14
CA PHE A 384 9.47 -8.00 1.83
C PHE A 384 8.52 -6.89 1.41
N PHE A 385 9.02 -5.66 1.38
CA PHE A 385 8.26 -4.49 0.95
C PHE A 385 7.78 -4.66 -0.49
N ALA A 386 8.70 -4.96 -1.41
CA ALA A 386 8.39 -5.21 -2.83
C ALA A 386 7.36 -6.34 -3.00
N PHE A 387 7.56 -7.47 -2.32
CA PHE A 387 6.68 -8.62 -2.40
C PHE A 387 5.25 -8.28 -1.96
N TYR A 388 5.08 -7.70 -0.76
CA TYR A 388 3.75 -7.40 -0.24
C TYR A 388 3.11 -6.21 -0.95
N LEU A 389 3.89 -5.26 -1.45
CA LEU A 389 3.37 -4.19 -2.27
C LEU A 389 2.77 -4.72 -3.58
N ALA A 390 3.44 -5.67 -4.26
CA ALA A 390 2.88 -6.37 -5.42
C ALA A 390 1.63 -7.18 -5.07
N VAL A 391 1.67 -7.97 -3.99
CA VAL A 391 0.55 -8.83 -3.56
C VAL A 391 -0.69 -8.02 -3.21
N LEU A 392 -0.54 -6.97 -2.41
CA LEU A 392 -1.65 -6.15 -1.95
C LEU A 392 -2.24 -5.32 -3.08
N PHE A 393 -1.39 -4.74 -3.95
CA PHE A 393 -1.88 -3.97 -5.09
C PHE A 393 -2.58 -4.88 -6.11
N ALA A 394 -2.03 -6.07 -6.42
CA ALA A 394 -2.69 -7.04 -7.29
C ALA A 394 -4.03 -7.52 -6.70
N ALA A 395 -4.05 -7.90 -5.42
CA ALA A 395 -5.27 -8.33 -4.74
C ALA A 395 -6.35 -7.24 -4.75
N LEU A 396 -5.96 -5.99 -4.48
CA LEU A 396 -6.89 -4.85 -4.48
C LEU A 396 -7.51 -4.65 -5.85
N ARG A 397 -6.69 -4.63 -6.92
CA ARG A 397 -7.18 -4.46 -8.30
C ARG A 397 -8.12 -5.59 -8.71
N LEU A 398 -7.82 -6.82 -8.31
CA LEU A 398 -8.68 -7.98 -8.57
C LEU A 398 -10.02 -7.89 -7.83
N GLN A 399 -10.04 -7.42 -6.58
CA GLN A 399 -11.30 -7.20 -5.85
C GLN A 399 -12.11 -6.06 -6.48
N GLN A 400 -11.47 -4.94 -6.82
CA GLN A 400 -12.14 -3.83 -7.53
C GLN A 400 -12.74 -4.29 -8.87
N GLN A 401 -12.02 -5.11 -9.63
CA GLN A 401 -12.53 -5.67 -10.87
C GLN A 401 -13.71 -6.61 -10.65
N ARG A 402 -13.63 -7.48 -9.62
CA ARG A 402 -14.73 -8.38 -9.26
C ARG A 402 -15.98 -7.61 -8.90
N GLU A 403 -15.88 -6.63 -8.00
CA GLU A 403 -17.00 -5.78 -7.58
C GLU A 403 -17.61 -5.02 -8.78
N ARG A 404 -16.79 -4.49 -9.68
CA ARG A 404 -17.26 -3.81 -10.91
C ARG A 404 -17.90 -4.75 -11.95
N SER A 405 -17.60 -6.06 -11.86
CA SER A 405 -18.13 -7.10 -12.75
C SER A 405 -19.31 -7.87 -12.16
N SER A 406 -19.56 -7.72 -10.86
CA SER A 406 -20.73 -8.30 -10.20
C SER A 406 -21.99 -7.68 -10.81
N PRO A 407 -23.01 -8.48 -11.16
CA PRO A 407 -24.28 -7.94 -11.63
C PRO A 407 -24.89 -7.10 -10.52
N VAL A 408 -25.10 -5.81 -10.79
CA VAL A 408 -25.87 -4.93 -9.92
C VAL A 408 -27.34 -5.28 -10.17
N GLU A 409 -27.99 -5.88 -9.20
CA GLU A 409 -29.42 -6.17 -9.29
C GLU A 409 -30.19 -4.88 -9.01
N ARG A 410 -30.78 -4.29 -10.05
CA ARG A 410 -31.56 -3.06 -9.94
C ARG A 410 -32.78 -3.33 -9.05
N LYS A 411 -32.86 -2.64 -7.91
CA LYS A 411 -33.94 -2.82 -6.92
C LYS A 411 -35.25 -2.14 -7.32
N GLN A 412 -35.19 -1.15 -8.20
CA GLN A 412 -36.30 -0.32 -8.63
C GLN A 412 -36.60 -0.58 -10.11
N SER A 413 -37.86 -0.40 -10.50
CA SER A 413 -38.26 -0.54 -11.89
C SER A 413 -37.82 0.69 -12.71
N LEU A 414 -37.43 0.49 -13.97
CA LEU A 414 -36.94 1.55 -14.87
C LEU A 414 -37.72 1.58 -16.18
N ALA A 415 -38.26 2.75 -16.51
CA ALA A 415 -38.78 3.06 -17.84
C ALA A 415 -37.78 3.90 -18.65
N ALA A 416 -37.57 3.56 -19.92
CA ALA A 416 -36.90 4.42 -20.88
C ALA A 416 -37.96 5.13 -21.72
N ILE A 417 -37.99 6.47 -21.67
CA ILE A 417 -38.86 7.30 -22.52
C ILE A 417 -38.05 7.96 -23.61
N ILE A 418 -38.51 7.81 -24.85
CA ILE A 418 -37.88 8.35 -26.06
C ILE A 418 -38.92 9.18 -26.79
N ILE A 419 -38.55 10.40 -27.18
CA ILE A 419 -39.34 11.20 -28.12
C ILE A 419 -38.64 11.17 -29.47
N ALA A 420 -39.39 11.05 -30.57
CA ALA A 420 -38.82 10.93 -31.90
C ALA A 420 -39.65 11.68 -32.96
N GLN A 421 -38.98 12.12 -34.02
CA GLN A 421 -39.59 12.57 -35.27
C GLN A 421 -38.55 12.42 -36.40
N ASP A 422 -38.81 11.52 -37.35
CA ASP A 422 -37.96 11.22 -38.50
C ASP A 422 -36.50 10.82 -38.14
N GLU A 423 -36.36 9.81 -37.26
CA GLU A 423 -35.10 9.30 -36.69
C GLU A 423 -34.78 7.86 -37.13
N ALA A 424 -35.29 7.39 -38.27
CA ALA A 424 -35.13 6.00 -38.71
C ALA A 424 -33.66 5.59 -38.92
N ASP A 425 -32.77 6.55 -39.17
CA ASP A 425 -31.34 6.34 -39.38
C ASP A 425 -30.56 6.05 -38.08
N ARG A 426 -31.12 6.40 -36.90
CA ARG A 426 -30.38 6.36 -35.63
C ARG A 426 -31.14 5.84 -34.41
N ILE A 427 -32.47 5.73 -34.46
CA ILE A 427 -33.27 5.27 -33.31
C ILE A 427 -33.01 3.80 -32.94
N GLU A 428 -32.63 2.95 -33.90
CA GLU A 428 -32.40 1.53 -33.63
C GLU A 428 -31.25 1.27 -32.64
N PRO A 429 -30.05 1.86 -32.80
CA PRO A 429 -29.00 1.81 -31.78
C PRO A 429 -29.46 2.26 -30.38
N CYS A 430 -30.24 3.35 -30.29
CA CYS A 430 -30.80 3.82 -29.02
C CYS A 430 -31.67 2.74 -28.36
N LEU A 431 -32.68 2.25 -29.08
CA LEU A 431 -33.62 1.23 -28.60
C LEU A 431 -32.89 -0.06 -28.19
N ARG A 432 -31.90 -0.49 -28.99
CA ARG A 432 -31.07 -1.66 -28.67
C ARG A 432 -30.27 -1.49 -27.39
N SER A 433 -29.80 -0.28 -27.09
CA SER A 433 -29.03 0.00 -25.87
C SER A 433 -29.88 -0.13 -24.59
N VAL A 434 -31.19 0.08 -24.69
CA VAL A 434 -32.13 0.00 -23.57
C VAL A 434 -32.97 -1.30 -23.53
N ALA A 435 -33.04 -2.03 -24.65
CA ALA A 435 -33.76 -3.29 -24.76
C ALA A 435 -33.19 -4.38 -23.85
N GLY A 436 -34.07 -5.06 -23.10
CA GLY A 436 -33.68 -6.07 -22.12
C GLY A 436 -32.94 -5.51 -20.89
N TRP A 437 -32.92 -4.18 -20.74
CA TRP A 437 -32.44 -3.50 -19.54
C TRP A 437 -33.55 -2.71 -18.85
N ALA A 438 -34.21 -1.82 -19.59
CA ALA A 438 -35.39 -1.13 -19.10
C ALA A 438 -36.54 -2.13 -18.98
N ASP A 439 -37.30 -2.05 -17.88
CA ASP A 439 -38.51 -2.87 -17.70
C ASP A 439 -39.62 -2.41 -18.64
N GLU A 440 -39.57 -1.14 -19.02
CA GLU A 440 -40.53 -0.49 -19.89
C GLU A 440 -39.81 0.42 -20.89
N ILE A 441 -40.20 0.36 -22.16
CA ILE A 441 -39.72 1.29 -23.20
C ILE A 441 -40.96 1.97 -23.79
N ILE A 442 -40.96 3.30 -23.80
CA ILE A 442 -42.04 4.12 -24.35
C ILE A 442 -41.47 5.03 -25.42
N VAL A 443 -42.08 5.01 -26.60
CA VAL A 443 -41.71 5.90 -27.70
C VAL A 443 -42.89 6.83 -27.98
N LEU A 444 -42.66 8.13 -27.87
CA LEU A 444 -43.59 9.18 -28.29
C LEU A 444 -43.13 9.76 -29.62
N ASP A 445 -43.79 9.34 -30.69
CA ASP A 445 -43.53 9.77 -32.05
C ASP A 445 -44.34 11.02 -32.39
N SER A 446 -43.71 12.01 -33.02
CA SER A 446 -44.32 13.32 -33.28
C SER A 446 -44.81 13.48 -34.72
N GLY A 447 -45.18 12.36 -35.36
CA GLY A 447 -45.66 12.31 -36.73
C GLY A 447 -44.56 12.02 -37.75
N SER A 448 -43.70 11.05 -37.46
CA SER A 448 -42.68 10.61 -38.42
C SER A 448 -43.31 10.13 -39.72
N THR A 449 -42.65 10.44 -40.83
CA THR A 449 -43.00 10.02 -42.19
C THR A 449 -42.02 8.99 -42.76
N ASP A 450 -40.91 8.77 -42.07
CA ASP A 450 -39.93 7.73 -42.34
C ASP A 450 -40.24 6.42 -41.58
N GLY A 451 -39.27 5.49 -41.53
CA GLY A 451 -39.40 4.19 -40.87
C GLY A 451 -39.29 4.19 -39.34
N THR A 452 -39.29 5.35 -38.66
CA THR A 452 -39.02 5.46 -37.22
C THR A 452 -39.96 4.60 -36.39
N VAL A 453 -41.25 4.64 -36.71
CA VAL A 453 -42.32 3.97 -35.95
C VAL A 453 -42.26 2.46 -36.15
N GLU A 454 -42.00 2.00 -37.37
CA GLU A 454 -41.80 0.59 -37.70
C GLU A 454 -40.61 0.01 -36.95
N ILE A 455 -39.51 0.77 -36.85
CA ILE A 455 -38.33 0.38 -36.10
C ILE A 455 -38.65 0.29 -34.61
N ALA A 456 -39.30 1.31 -34.03
CA ALA A 456 -39.66 1.38 -32.62
C ALA A 456 -40.54 0.21 -32.18
N ARG A 457 -41.54 -0.16 -33.00
CA ARG A 457 -42.46 -1.27 -32.72
C ARG A 457 -41.79 -2.64 -32.62
N ARG A 458 -40.56 -2.81 -33.14
CA ARG A 458 -39.80 -4.06 -32.96
C ARG A 458 -39.28 -4.24 -31.54
N TYR A 459 -39.24 -3.18 -30.74
CA TYR A 459 -38.67 -3.17 -29.39
C TYR A 459 -39.71 -2.99 -28.29
N THR A 460 -40.86 -2.37 -28.59
CA THR A 460 -41.94 -2.15 -27.62
C THR A 460 -43.30 -1.98 -28.31
N ASP A 461 -44.37 -2.39 -27.63
CA ASP A 461 -45.75 -2.13 -28.06
C ASP A 461 -46.22 -0.72 -27.66
N LYS A 462 -45.47 -0.02 -26.79
CA LYS A 462 -45.82 1.33 -26.28
C LYS A 462 -45.27 2.44 -27.17
N VAL A 463 -45.70 2.43 -28.43
CA VAL A 463 -45.40 3.49 -29.40
C VAL A 463 -46.64 4.34 -29.62
N PHE A 464 -46.57 5.63 -29.26
CA PHE A 464 -47.69 6.56 -29.36
C PHE A 464 -47.36 7.66 -30.36
N GLN A 465 -48.25 7.91 -31.31
CA GLN A 465 -48.13 9.00 -32.27
C GLN A 465 -48.96 10.21 -31.82
N THR A 466 -48.39 11.40 -31.86
CA THR A 466 -49.05 12.64 -31.43
C THR A 466 -48.47 13.86 -32.16
N ASP A 467 -48.98 15.06 -31.85
CA ASP A 467 -48.48 16.33 -32.36
C ASP A 467 -47.16 16.75 -31.66
N TRP A 468 -46.47 17.76 -32.19
CA TRP A 468 -45.25 18.33 -31.60
C TRP A 468 -45.51 19.67 -30.89
N PRO A 469 -45.83 19.67 -29.59
CA PRO A 469 -45.99 20.89 -28.80
C PRO A 469 -44.65 21.51 -28.33
N GLY A 470 -43.52 20.87 -28.64
CA GLY A 470 -42.18 21.22 -28.16
C GLY A 470 -41.61 20.23 -27.16
N TYR A 471 -40.29 20.31 -26.91
CA TYR A 471 -39.53 19.32 -26.13
C TYR A 471 -40.08 19.07 -24.72
N GLY A 472 -40.29 20.12 -23.92
CA GLY A 472 -40.75 19.99 -22.53
C GLY A 472 -42.11 19.27 -22.42
N PRO A 473 -43.16 19.78 -23.09
CA PRO A 473 -44.46 19.13 -23.10
C PRO A 473 -44.43 17.71 -23.67
N GLN A 474 -43.62 17.44 -24.70
CA GLN A 474 -43.53 16.08 -25.27
C GLN A 474 -42.85 15.10 -24.31
N LYS A 475 -41.76 15.49 -23.64
CA LYS A 475 -41.11 14.66 -22.61
C LYS A 475 -42.06 14.42 -21.42
N GLN A 476 -42.85 15.43 -21.03
CA GLN A 476 -43.86 15.28 -19.98
C GLN A 476 -44.96 14.29 -20.38
N ARG A 477 -45.47 14.36 -21.61
CA ARG A 477 -46.46 13.39 -22.12
C ARG A 477 -45.92 11.97 -22.15
N ALA A 478 -44.64 11.78 -22.48
CA ALA A 478 -43.98 10.48 -22.44
C ALA A 478 -43.80 9.98 -21.00
N LEU A 479 -43.42 10.87 -20.08
CA LEU A 479 -43.31 10.59 -18.65
C LEU A 479 -44.65 10.12 -18.05
N GLU A 480 -45.77 10.72 -18.43
CA GLU A 480 -47.11 10.33 -17.98
C GLU A 480 -47.55 8.92 -18.42
N LYS A 481 -46.85 8.32 -19.39
CA LYS A 481 -47.09 6.92 -19.81
C LYS A 481 -46.26 5.92 -19.02
N ALA A 482 -45.19 6.37 -18.34
CA ALA A 482 -44.30 5.50 -17.59
C ALA A 482 -44.95 5.00 -16.29
N GLY A 483 -44.83 3.70 -16.02
CA GLY A 483 -45.34 3.04 -14.82
C GLY A 483 -44.25 2.62 -13.83
N CYS A 484 -42.99 2.93 -14.12
CA CYS A 484 -41.83 2.54 -13.33
C CYS A 484 -41.45 3.58 -12.26
N ASP A 485 -40.67 3.15 -11.27
CA ASP A 485 -40.17 3.99 -10.17
C ASP A 485 -39.21 5.09 -10.68
N TRP A 486 -38.40 4.74 -11.67
CA TRP A 486 -37.46 5.65 -12.33
C TRP A 486 -37.74 5.75 -13.82
N VAL A 487 -37.41 6.93 -14.36
CA VAL A 487 -37.54 7.22 -15.78
C VAL A 487 -36.24 7.78 -16.32
N LEU A 488 -35.68 7.10 -17.31
CA LEU A 488 -34.59 7.59 -18.13
C LEU A 488 -35.20 8.24 -19.38
N SER A 489 -35.12 9.57 -19.47
CA SER A 489 -35.38 10.28 -20.72
C SER A 489 -34.10 10.26 -21.56
N ILE A 490 -34.15 9.58 -22.71
CA ILE A 490 -33.04 9.45 -23.65
C ILE A 490 -33.49 9.89 -25.03
N ASP A 491 -32.66 10.66 -25.72
CA ASP A 491 -32.99 11.14 -27.06
C ASP A 491 -32.67 10.05 -28.11
N ALA A 492 -33.38 10.04 -29.24
CA ALA A 492 -33.32 8.94 -30.22
C ALA A 492 -31.94 8.75 -30.87
N ASP A 493 -31.06 9.74 -30.78
CA ASP A 493 -29.68 9.72 -31.29
C ASP A 493 -28.63 9.35 -30.24
N GLU A 494 -29.04 9.06 -29.01
CA GLU A 494 -28.16 8.68 -27.90
C GLU A 494 -28.12 7.16 -27.68
N GLN A 495 -27.09 6.67 -26.98
CA GLN A 495 -26.95 5.26 -26.62
C GLN A 495 -26.45 5.12 -25.18
N VAL A 496 -27.07 4.23 -24.42
CA VAL A 496 -26.61 3.90 -23.07
C VAL A 496 -25.40 2.97 -23.14
N THR A 497 -24.28 3.43 -22.60
CA THR A 497 -23.07 2.59 -22.49
C THR A 497 -23.19 1.57 -21.35
N PRO A 498 -22.45 0.45 -21.40
CA PRO A 498 -22.38 -0.49 -20.28
C PRO A 498 -21.90 0.13 -18.96
N GLU A 499 -21.13 1.22 -19.01
CA GLU A 499 -20.73 2.02 -17.85
C GLU A 499 -21.92 2.79 -17.27
N LEU A 500 -22.64 3.56 -18.09
CA LEU A 500 -23.78 4.35 -17.64
C LEU A 500 -24.92 3.47 -17.09
N ARG A 501 -25.18 2.34 -17.75
CA ARG A 501 -26.15 1.33 -17.27
C ARG A 501 -25.83 0.88 -15.84
N ARG A 502 -24.57 0.60 -15.54
CA ARG A 502 -24.14 0.18 -14.19
C ARG A 502 -24.27 1.30 -13.17
N ASP A 503 -23.94 2.54 -13.54
CA ASP A 503 -24.05 3.69 -12.65
C ASP A 503 -25.54 3.93 -12.28
N ILE A 504 -26.46 3.74 -13.23
CA ILE A 504 -27.91 3.84 -12.99
C ILE A 504 -28.41 2.67 -12.13
N ASP A 505 -28.00 1.43 -12.40
CA ASP A 505 -28.43 0.27 -11.61
C ASP A 505 -27.93 0.34 -10.14
N ALA A 506 -26.84 1.07 -9.88
CA ALA A 506 -26.23 1.25 -8.56
C ALA A 506 -26.77 2.43 -7.75
N ALA A 507 -27.54 3.34 -8.37
CA ALA A 507 -28.18 4.48 -7.72
C ALA A 507 -29.38 4.05 -6.87
#